data_AF-A0A947YR23-F1
#
_entry.id   AF-A0A947YR23-F1
#
_cell.length_a   1.000
_cell.length_b   1.000
_cell.length_c   1.000
_cell.angle_alpha   90.00
_cell.angle_beta   90.00
_cell.angle_gamma   90.00
#
_symmetry.space_group_name_H-M   'P 1'
#
loop_
_entity.id
_entity.type
_entity.pdbx_description
1 polymer ?
#
loop_
_entity_poly.entity_id
_entity_poly.type
_entity_poly.pdbx_seq_one_letter_code
_entity_poly.pdbx_strand_id
1 'polypeptide(L)'
;MRKNLTLTLILLTFLVSAPLYAQEVSGVAEETRIYFEDVLPGHWAYEAVNDLAQRGIIVGEVKEGRRIYRGEKALTRYEFAQGLKRTIEKFENDLAALKEGLAKSKAIPAGLEVKETEENFVRSEEIGSLENIVINLGTELSSLKSKVSVLEESLATKMAESSKQLKATVPKEAKDQELKRVKILSIGAAALSVLAIIVAISE
;
A
#
# COMPACT_ATOMS: atom_id res chain seq x y z
N MET A 1 -34.64 -58.88 44.17
CA MET A 1 -34.70 -57.49 43.63
C MET A 1 -33.37 -56.72 43.75
N ARG A 2 -32.19 -57.36 43.88
CA ARG A 2 -30.89 -56.66 44.09
C ARG A 2 -29.93 -56.65 42.88
N LYS A 3 -30.26 -57.34 41.79
CA LYS A 3 -29.39 -57.47 40.59
C LYS A 3 -29.59 -56.38 39.54
N ASN A 4 -30.64 -55.56 39.68
CA ASN A 4 -31.03 -54.54 38.71
C ASN A 4 -30.47 -53.16 39.09
N LEU A 5 -30.14 -52.98 40.38
CA LEU A 5 -29.64 -51.71 40.93
C LEU A 5 -28.14 -51.50 40.63
N THR A 6 -27.37 -52.59 40.57
CA THR A 6 -25.94 -52.57 40.21
C THR A 6 -25.73 -52.25 38.73
N LEU A 7 -26.64 -52.66 37.85
CA LEU A 7 -26.56 -52.37 36.42
C LEU A 7 -26.88 -50.89 36.12
N THR A 8 -27.88 -50.32 36.81
CA THR A 8 -28.19 -48.88 36.73
C THR A 8 -27.07 -48.01 37.30
N LEU A 9 -26.36 -48.47 38.33
CA LEU A 9 -25.26 -47.71 38.93
C LEU A 9 -24.02 -47.66 38.02
N ILE A 10 -23.71 -48.76 37.32
CA ILE A 10 -22.61 -48.82 36.35
C ILE A 10 -22.90 -47.97 35.10
N LEU A 11 -24.15 -47.95 34.64
CA LEU A 11 -24.58 -47.11 33.51
C LEU A 11 -24.53 -45.60 33.86
N LEU A 12 -24.87 -45.24 35.10
CA LEU A 12 -24.82 -43.85 35.59
C LEU A 12 -23.38 -43.35 35.75
N THR A 13 -22.44 -44.21 36.17
CA THR A 13 -21.01 -43.86 36.24
C THR A 13 -20.37 -43.67 34.86
N PHE A 14 -20.89 -44.35 33.82
CA PHE A 14 -20.38 -44.17 32.46
C PHE A 14 -20.90 -42.88 31.79
N LEU A 15 -22.08 -42.38 32.19
CA LEU A 15 -22.66 -41.15 31.64
C LEU A 15 -21.98 -39.87 32.18
N VAL A 16 -21.32 -39.94 33.34
CA VAL A 16 -20.63 -38.80 33.98
C VAL A 16 -19.11 -38.77 33.68
N SER A 17 -18.55 -39.85 33.13
CA SER A 17 -17.14 -39.94 32.73
C SER A 17 -16.92 -39.88 31.22
N ALA A 18 -17.86 -39.31 30.45
CA ALA A 18 -17.45 -38.72 29.18
C ALA A 18 -16.51 -37.57 29.55
N PRO A 19 -15.19 -37.66 29.29
CA PRO A 19 -14.37 -36.47 29.39
C PRO A 19 -15.06 -35.44 28.51
N LEU A 20 -15.30 -34.28 29.10
CA LEU A 20 -15.42 -33.04 28.37
C LEU A 20 -14.08 -32.92 27.63
N TYR A 21 -13.91 -33.66 26.54
CA TYR A 21 -12.99 -33.31 25.49
C TYR A 21 -13.61 -32.03 24.95
N ALA A 22 -13.28 -30.94 25.64
CA ALA A 22 -13.05 -29.67 25.03
C ALA A 22 -12.36 -30.00 23.71
N GLN A 23 -13.13 -29.95 22.64
CA GLN A 23 -12.57 -29.74 21.35
C GLN A 23 -11.96 -28.34 21.50
N GLU A 24 -10.67 -28.30 21.88
CA GLU A 24 -9.81 -27.24 21.42
C GLU A 24 -10.04 -27.26 19.92
N VAL A 25 -10.89 -26.33 19.47
CA VAL A 25 -10.95 -25.98 18.07
C VAL A 25 -9.54 -25.53 17.80
N SER A 26 -8.77 -26.50 17.30
CA SER A 26 -7.43 -26.37 16.78
C SER A 26 -7.38 -25.01 16.14
N GLY A 27 -6.52 -24.14 16.65
CA GLY A 27 -6.23 -22.87 16.03
C GLY A 27 -5.92 -23.16 14.57
N VAL A 28 -6.94 -23.01 13.73
CA VAL A 28 -6.75 -22.54 12.38
C VAL A 28 -6.05 -21.23 12.67
N ALA A 29 -4.73 -21.22 12.48
CA ALA A 29 -3.98 -19.99 12.44
C ALA A 29 -4.73 -19.17 11.38
N GLU A 30 -5.62 -18.30 11.84
CA GLU A 30 -6.25 -17.31 11.01
C GLU A 30 -5.05 -16.52 10.51
N GLU A 31 -4.67 -16.81 9.27
CA GLU A 31 -3.62 -16.11 8.57
C GLU A 31 -4.05 -14.65 8.62
N THR A 32 -3.55 -13.93 9.62
CA THR A 32 -4.15 -12.68 10.05
C THR A 32 -3.70 -11.67 9.02
N ARG A 33 -4.45 -11.61 7.92
CA ARG A 33 -4.17 -10.73 6.80
C ARG A 33 -4.17 -9.31 7.34
N ILE A 34 -3.04 -8.63 7.14
CA ILE A 34 -2.87 -7.28 7.65
C ILE A 34 -3.54 -6.33 6.68
N TYR A 35 -4.59 -5.67 7.17
CA TYR A 35 -5.32 -4.62 6.46
C TYR A 35 -5.29 -3.33 7.29
N PHE A 36 -5.45 -2.20 6.61
CA PHE A 36 -5.61 -0.89 7.24
C PHE A 36 -7.00 -0.32 6.96
N GLU A 37 -7.64 0.24 7.98
CA GLU A 37 -9.03 0.71 7.89
C GLU A 37 -9.20 1.96 7.01
N ASP A 38 -8.15 2.76 6.89
CA ASP A 38 -8.11 3.97 6.06
C ASP A 38 -7.70 3.69 4.60
N VAL A 39 -7.41 2.44 4.26
CA VAL A 39 -7.08 2.02 2.89
C VAL A 39 -8.20 1.10 2.41
N LEU A 40 -9.26 1.71 1.87
CA LEU A 40 -10.47 1.00 1.46
C LEU A 40 -10.28 0.23 0.13
N PRO A 41 -11.02 -0.88 -0.08
CA PRO A 41 -11.07 -1.54 -1.39
C PRO A 41 -11.44 -0.55 -2.50
N GLY A 42 -10.66 -0.52 -3.58
CA GLY A 42 -10.81 0.43 -4.68
C GLY A 42 -9.90 1.67 -4.59
N HIS A 43 -9.21 1.89 -3.47
CA HIS A 43 -8.11 2.85 -3.43
C HIS A 43 -6.97 2.36 -4.33
N TRP A 44 -6.37 3.25 -5.14
CA TRP A 44 -5.33 2.87 -6.12
C TRP A 44 -4.12 2.17 -5.48
N ALA A 45 -3.82 2.48 -4.21
CA ALA A 45 -2.72 1.89 -3.46
C ALA A 45 -3.13 0.65 -2.62
N TYR A 46 -4.39 0.21 -2.67
CA TYR A 46 -4.93 -0.82 -1.78
C TYR A 46 -4.11 -2.11 -1.80
N GLU A 47 -3.88 -2.66 -3.00
CA GLU A 47 -3.14 -3.91 -3.18
C GLU A 47 -1.68 -3.77 -2.74
N ALA A 48 -0.99 -2.73 -3.20
CA ALA A 48 0.40 -2.48 -2.86
C ALA A 48 0.62 -2.34 -1.34
N VAL A 49 -0.26 -1.61 -0.66
CA VAL A 49 -0.18 -1.41 0.79
C VAL A 49 -0.43 -2.73 1.53
N ASN A 50 -1.45 -3.48 1.15
CA ASN A 50 -1.77 -4.74 1.84
C ASN A 50 -0.68 -5.79 1.61
N ASP A 51 -0.12 -5.88 0.41
CA ASP A 51 0.95 -6.83 0.10
C ASP A 51 2.23 -6.53 0.86
N LEU A 52 2.64 -5.25 0.87
CA LEU A 52 3.84 -4.85 1.61
C LEU A 52 3.64 -5.00 3.13
N ALA A 53 2.43 -4.78 3.64
CA ALA A 53 2.12 -4.97 5.05
C ALA A 53 2.10 -6.45 5.45
N GLN A 54 1.52 -7.32 4.62
CA GLN A 54 1.57 -8.79 4.80
C GLN A 54 3.00 -9.31 4.78
N ARG A 55 3.86 -8.73 3.94
CA ARG A 55 5.30 -9.04 3.88
C ARG A 55 6.09 -8.45 5.05
N GLY A 56 5.48 -7.62 5.89
CA GLY A 56 6.12 -6.94 7.02
C GLY A 56 7.08 -5.81 6.62
N ILE A 57 7.03 -5.36 5.36
CA ILE A 57 7.92 -4.31 4.83
C ILE A 57 7.49 -2.94 5.37
N ILE A 58 6.18 -2.65 5.26
CA ILE A 58 5.58 -1.43 5.78
C ILE A 58 4.74 -1.74 7.03
N VAL A 59 4.63 -0.74 7.90
CA VAL A 59 3.89 -0.84 9.16
C VAL A 59 3.08 0.44 9.29
N GLY A 60 1.79 0.31 9.56
CA GLY A 60 0.93 1.44 9.91
C GLY A 60 0.94 1.72 11.41
N GLU A 61 0.13 2.67 11.82
CA GLU A 61 -0.03 3.05 13.22
C GLU A 61 -1.19 2.25 13.84
N VAL A 62 -1.02 1.82 15.10
CA VAL A 62 -2.09 1.21 15.88
C VAL A 62 -2.55 2.19 16.94
N LYS A 63 -3.82 2.61 16.86
CA LYS A 63 -4.44 3.50 17.85
C LYS A 63 -5.81 2.95 18.22
N GLU A 64 -6.07 2.77 19.52
CA GLU A 64 -7.37 2.27 20.02
C GLU A 64 -7.77 0.91 19.40
N GLY A 65 -6.79 0.04 19.13
CA GLY A 65 -7.02 -1.27 18.49
C GLY A 65 -7.23 -1.23 16.97
N ARG A 66 -7.24 -0.03 16.37
CA ARG A 66 -7.40 0.17 14.92
C ARG A 66 -6.07 0.29 14.21
N ARG A 67 -5.95 -0.28 13.01
CA ARG A 67 -4.74 -0.20 12.17
C ARG A 67 -4.95 0.82 11.06
N ILE A 68 -4.14 1.87 11.08
CA ILE A 68 -4.25 3.01 10.16
C ILE A 68 -2.92 3.19 9.42
N TYR A 69 -2.93 3.23 8.10
CA TYR A 69 -1.72 3.39 7.28
C TYR A 69 -1.23 4.84 7.20
N ARG A 70 -2.15 5.80 7.09
CA ARG A 70 -1.90 7.24 6.84
C ARG A 70 -1.11 7.51 5.57
N GLY A 71 -1.62 7.06 4.42
CA GLY A 71 -0.93 7.22 3.12
C GLY A 71 -0.61 8.67 2.72
N GLU A 72 -1.40 9.66 3.19
CA GLU A 72 -1.18 11.09 2.91
C GLU A 72 -0.08 11.73 3.76
N LYS A 73 0.42 11.04 4.80
CA LYS A 73 1.48 11.54 5.67
C LYS A 73 2.82 11.47 4.95
N ALA A 74 3.60 12.55 4.99
CA ALA A 74 4.95 12.56 4.46
C ALA A 74 5.84 11.51 5.17
N LEU A 75 6.56 10.72 4.38
CA LEU A 75 7.49 9.71 4.88
C LEU A 75 8.76 10.38 5.42
N THR A 76 9.20 10.01 6.62
CA THR A 76 10.50 10.44 7.14
C THR A 76 11.63 9.62 6.52
N ARG A 77 12.83 10.20 6.43
CA ARG A 77 14.03 9.49 5.97
C ARG A 77 14.33 8.24 6.82
N TYR A 78 13.98 8.26 8.11
CA TYR A 78 14.17 7.12 9.00
C TYR A 78 13.16 5.99 8.75
N GLU A 79 11.89 6.32 8.52
CA GLU A 79 10.87 5.32 8.16
C GLU A 79 11.21 4.67 6.81
N PHE A 80 11.67 5.46 5.84
CA PHE A 80 12.16 4.95 4.56
C PHE A 80 13.33 3.97 4.74
N ALA A 81 14.36 4.35 5.51
CA ALA A 81 15.53 3.50 5.75
C ALA A 81 15.16 2.17 6.42
N GLN A 82 14.22 2.19 7.38
CA GLN A 82 13.73 0.98 8.03
C GLN A 82 12.96 0.08 7.06
N GLY A 83 12.07 0.65 6.25
CA GLY A 83 11.34 -0.10 5.23
C GLY A 83 12.29 -0.77 4.24
N LEU A 84 13.28 -0.03 3.74
CA LEU A 84 14.29 -0.55 2.82
C LEU A 84 15.13 -1.67 3.45
N LYS A 85 15.55 -1.50 4.71
CA LYS A 85 16.28 -2.53 5.46
C LYS A 85 15.49 -3.84 5.53
N ARG A 86 14.21 -3.79 5.90
CA ARG A 86 13.34 -4.98 5.97
C ARG A 86 13.20 -5.67 4.61
N THR A 87 13.10 -4.90 3.53
CA THR A 87 13.04 -5.45 2.16
C THR A 87 14.32 -6.23 1.83
N ILE A 88 15.48 -5.67 2.12
CA ILE A 88 16.77 -6.33 1.86
C ILE A 88 16.91 -7.60 2.71
N GLU A 89 16.62 -7.53 4.01
CA GLU A 89 16.69 -8.69 4.91
C GLU A 89 15.76 -9.82 4.43
N LYS A 90 14.55 -9.49 3.97
CA LYS A 90 13.63 -10.48 3.42
C LYS A 90 14.18 -11.14 2.16
N PHE A 91 14.74 -10.35 1.25
CA PHE A 91 15.36 -10.88 0.04
C PHE A 91 16.56 -11.79 0.34
N GLU A 92 17.40 -11.43 1.30
CA GLU A 92 18.53 -12.26 1.74
C GLU A 92 18.06 -13.58 2.34
N ASN A 93 17.00 -13.57 3.16
CA ASN A 93 16.41 -14.77 3.73
C ASN A 93 15.79 -15.67 2.66
N ASP A 94 15.04 -15.11 1.72
CA ASP A 94 14.42 -15.85 0.62
C ASP A 94 15.51 -16.50 -0.27
N LEU A 95 16.60 -15.78 -0.54
CA LEU A 95 17.76 -16.30 -1.27
C LEU A 95 18.47 -17.42 -0.50
N ALA A 96 18.62 -17.28 0.81
CA ALA A 96 19.23 -18.31 1.65
C ALA A 96 18.38 -19.60 1.65
N ALA A 97 17.07 -19.47 1.80
CA ALA A 97 16.13 -20.60 1.74
C ALA A 97 16.16 -21.31 0.38
N LEU A 98 16.23 -20.54 -0.73
CA LEU A 98 16.38 -21.10 -2.07
C LEU A 98 17.71 -21.86 -2.23
N LYS A 99 18.83 -21.30 -1.76
CA LYS A 99 20.13 -21.95 -1.78
C LYS A 99 20.14 -23.25 -0.97
N GLU A 100 19.52 -23.25 0.20
CA GLU A 100 19.39 -24.44 1.05
C GLU A 100 18.52 -25.51 0.38
N GLY A 101 17.40 -25.13 -0.23
CA GLY A 101 16.55 -26.03 -1.01
C GLY A 101 17.29 -26.67 -2.19
N LEU A 102 18.09 -25.88 -2.92
CA LEU A 102 18.94 -26.37 -4.01
C LEU A 102 20.04 -27.32 -3.51
N ALA A 103 20.66 -27.03 -2.36
CA ALA A 103 21.68 -27.90 -1.76
C ALA A 103 21.09 -29.24 -1.30
N LYS A 104 19.90 -29.23 -0.70
CA LYS A 104 19.17 -30.45 -0.31
C LYS A 104 18.71 -31.26 -1.51
N SER A 105 18.31 -30.60 -2.61
CA SER A 105 17.99 -31.27 -3.88
C SER A 105 19.20 -31.95 -4.52
N LYS A 106 20.43 -31.50 -4.24
CA LYS A 106 21.69 -32.06 -4.78
C LYS A 106 22.27 -33.19 -3.92
N ALA A 107 21.76 -33.42 -2.71
CA ALA A 107 22.19 -34.48 -1.84
C ALA A 107 21.56 -35.83 -2.25
N ILE A 108 22.03 -36.39 -3.38
CA ILE A 108 22.03 -37.84 -3.58
C ILE A 108 23.13 -38.39 -2.64
N PRO A 109 22.85 -39.38 -1.77
CA PRO A 109 23.82 -39.87 -0.81
C PRO A 109 25.07 -40.39 -1.54
N ALA A 110 26.23 -39.89 -1.09
CA ALA A 110 27.54 -40.32 -1.54
C ALA A 110 27.73 -41.81 -1.23
N GLY A 111 27.49 -42.67 -2.22
CA GLY A 111 27.58 -44.10 -2.02
C GLY A 111 27.02 -44.96 -3.14
N LEU A 112 27.30 -44.64 -4.40
CA LEU A 112 27.22 -45.61 -5.49
C LEU A 112 28.17 -45.17 -6.61
N GLU A 113 28.98 -46.12 -7.08
CA GLU A 113 29.94 -45.98 -8.17
C GLU A 113 29.36 -45.18 -9.34
N VAL A 114 30.09 -44.14 -9.76
CA VAL A 114 29.83 -43.45 -11.03
C VAL A 114 30.22 -44.41 -12.15
N LYS A 115 29.27 -45.24 -12.58
CA LYS A 115 29.24 -45.75 -13.95
C LYS A 115 28.43 -44.75 -14.78
N GLU A 116 29.13 -44.12 -15.72
CA GLU A 116 28.57 -43.29 -16.79
C GLU A 116 27.28 -43.92 -17.35
N THR A 117 26.11 -43.38 -16.99
CA THR A 117 24.84 -43.68 -17.66
C THR A 117 23.89 -42.48 -17.51
N GLU A 118 23.85 -41.68 -18.58
CA GLU A 118 22.68 -41.02 -19.20
C GLU A 118 21.42 -40.65 -18.38
N GLU A 119 21.50 -39.86 -17.30
CA GLU A 119 20.33 -39.12 -16.79
C GLU A 119 20.61 -37.63 -16.65
N ASN A 120 20.59 -36.93 -17.79
CA ASN A 120 20.60 -35.47 -17.88
C ASN A 120 19.37 -34.95 -18.67
N PHE A 121 18.28 -35.72 -18.69
CA PHE A 121 17.16 -35.51 -19.63
C PHE A 121 15.99 -34.66 -19.10
N VAL A 122 15.90 -34.31 -17.82
CA VAL A 122 14.71 -33.58 -17.33
C VAL A 122 15.10 -32.28 -16.63
N ARG A 123 15.17 -31.18 -17.41
CA ARG A 123 14.83 -29.80 -16.98
C ARG A 123 14.80 -28.72 -18.08
N SER A 124 14.91 -29.08 -19.37
CA SER A 124 14.87 -28.11 -20.49
C SER A 124 13.53 -27.39 -20.63
N GLU A 125 12.42 -28.04 -20.30
CA GLU A 125 11.07 -27.48 -20.45
C GLU A 125 10.76 -26.40 -19.39
N GLU A 126 11.12 -26.65 -18.13
CA GLU A 126 10.96 -25.64 -17.06
C GLU A 126 11.88 -24.44 -17.30
N ILE A 127 13.11 -24.66 -17.75
CA ILE A 127 14.05 -23.57 -18.08
C ILE A 127 13.52 -22.74 -19.26
N GLY A 128 12.97 -23.38 -20.30
CA GLY A 128 12.34 -22.67 -21.41
C GLY A 128 11.10 -21.86 -21.00
N SER A 129 10.29 -22.38 -20.07
CA SER A 129 9.14 -21.64 -19.53
C SER A 129 9.56 -20.40 -18.73
N LEU A 130 10.65 -20.51 -17.96
CA LEU A 130 11.21 -19.39 -17.20
C LEU A 130 11.84 -18.33 -18.11
N GLU A 131 12.56 -18.75 -19.16
CA GLU A 131 13.11 -17.82 -20.17
C GLU A 131 12.00 -17.02 -20.86
N ASN A 132 10.91 -17.67 -21.26
CA ASN A 132 9.76 -17.00 -21.86
C ASN A 132 9.11 -15.98 -20.90
N ILE A 133 8.99 -16.31 -19.61
CA ILE A 133 8.47 -15.39 -18.60
C ILE A 133 9.41 -14.17 -18.46
N VAL A 134 10.72 -14.37 -18.39
CA VAL A 134 11.70 -13.28 -18.28
C VAL A 134 11.67 -12.38 -19.51
N ILE A 135 11.54 -12.95 -20.71
CA ILE A 135 11.39 -12.19 -21.96
C ILE A 135 10.11 -11.35 -21.92
N ASN A 136 8.97 -11.95 -21.57
CA ASN A 136 7.70 -11.25 -21.51
C ASN A 136 7.74 -10.10 -20.49
N LEU A 137 8.23 -10.34 -19.28
CA LEU A 137 8.42 -9.30 -18.27
C LEU A 137 9.32 -8.16 -18.76
N GLY A 138 10.40 -8.47 -19.50
CA GLY A 138 11.27 -7.46 -20.12
C GLY A 138 10.54 -6.60 -21.15
N THR A 139 9.67 -7.20 -21.97
CA THR A 139 8.86 -6.47 -22.95
C THR A 139 7.80 -5.58 -22.29
N GLU A 140 7.13 -6.08 -21.26
CA GLU A 140 6.13 -5.31 -20.50
C GLU A 140 6.76 -4.14 -19.75
N LEU A 141 7.94 -4.34 -19.13
CA LEU A 141 8.68 -3.28 -18.45
C LEU A 141 9.10 -2.17 -19.43
N SER A 142 9.52 -2.54 -20.64
CA SER A 142 9.84 -1.59 -21.69
C SER A 142 8.62 -0.78 -22.14
N SER A 143 7.47 -1.45 -22.29
CA SER A 143 6.19 -0.77 -22.61
C SER A 143 5.71 0.14 -21.49
N LEU A 144 5.85 -0.27 -20.23
CA LEU A 144 5.48 0.54 -19.08
C LEU A 144 6.38 1.78 -18.98
N LYS A 145 7.69 1.62 -19.19
CA LYS A 145 8.65 2.72 -19.23
C LYS A 145 8.29 3.75 -20.30
N SER A 146 7.90 3.30 -21.51
CA SER A 146 7.47 4.23 -22.56
C SER A 146 6.17 4.96 -22.18
N LYS A 147 5.20 4.26 -21.57
CA LYS A 147 3.95 4.89 -21.10
C LYS A 147 4.20 5.94 -20.02
N VAL A 148 5.09 5.67 -19.06
CA VAL A 148 5.48 6.64 -18.02
C VAL A 148 6.12 7.87 -18.64
N SER A 149 7.04 7.70 -19.60
CA SER A 149 7.66 8.83 -20.30
C SER A 149 6.64 9.70 -21.04
N VAL A 150 5.65 9.10 -21.70
CA VAL A 150 4.57 9.84 -22.38
C VAL A 150 3.67 10.57 -21.38
N LEU A 151 3.39 9.97 -20.22
CA LEU A 151 2.63 10.61 -19.15
C LEU A 151 3.38 11.80 -18.55
N GLU A 152 4.68 11.66 -18.30
CA GLU A 152 5.54 12.75 -17.83
C GLU A 152 5.54 13.93 -18.81
N GLU A 153 5.61 13.66 -20.11
CA GLU A 153 5.52 14.68 -21.16
C GLU A 153 4.12 15.32 -21.24
N SER A 154 3.05 14.53 -21.16
CA SER A 154 1.68 15.06 -21.11
C SER A 154 1.42 15.92 -19.87
N LEU A 155 2.06 15.59 -18.74
CA LEU A 155 1.93 16.35 -17.50
C LEU A 155 2.69 17.67 -17.60
N ALA A 156 3.91 17.65 -18.14
CA ALA A 156 4.69 18.86 -18.38
C ALA A 156 3.99 19.84 -19.33
N THR A 157 3.40 19.34 -20.41
CA THR A 157 2.64 20.16 -21.38
C THR A 157 1.37 20.75 -20.76
N LYS A 158 0.56 19.94 -20.05
CA LYS A 158 -0.62 20.45 -19.34
C LYS A 158 -0.26 21.48 -18.26
N MET A 159 0.82 21.28 -17.50
CA MET A 159 1.29 22.24 -16.50
C MET A 159 1.75 23.56 -17.14
N ALA A 160 2.44 23.51 -18.27
CA ALA A 160 2.85 24.71 -19.01
C ALA A 160 1.64 25.48 -19.55
N GLU A 161 0.63 24.77 -20.04
CA GLU A 161 -0.61 25.35 -20.56
C GLU A 161 -1.48 25.96 -19.45
N SER A 162 -1.70 25.25 -18.34
CA SER A 162 -2.40 25.81 -17.17
C SER A 162 -1.68 27.04 -16.60
N SER A 163 -0.34 27.05 -16.56
CA SER A 163 0.45 28.21 -16.13
C SER A 163 0.28 29.42 -17.08
N LYS A 164 0.24 29.16 -18.40
CA LYS A 164 0.01 30.18 -19.43
C LYS A 164 -1.41 30.75 -19.36
N GLN A 165 -2.41 29.90 -19.15
CA GLN A 165 -3.79 30.32 -18.95
C GLN A 165 -3.95 31.15 -17.68
N LEU A 166 -3.34 30.75 -16.55
CA LEU A 166 -3.38 31.51 -15.30
C LEU A 166 -2.82 32.94 -15.45
N LYS A 167 -1.79 33.12 -16.29
CA LYS A 167 -1.22 34.44 -16.60
C LYS A 167 -2.08 35.26 -17.56
N ALA A 168 -2.86 34.63 -18.43
CA ALA A 168 -3.76 35.30 -19.36
C ALA A 168 -5.09 35.70 -18.72
N THR A 169 -5.58 34.95 -17.72
CA THR A 169 -6.85 35.23 -17.01
C THR A 169 -6.73 36.28 -15.91
N VAL A 170 -5.55 36.82 -15.61
CA VAL A 170 -5.37 38.02 -14.76
C VAL A 170 -5.08 39.23 -15.65
N PRO A 171 -6.11 39.88 -16.24
CA PRO A 171 -5.90 41.03 -17.12
C PRO A 171 -5.41 42.24 -16.32
N LYS A 172 -4.41 42.95 -16.85
CA LYS A 172 -3.95 44.24 -16.31
C LYS A 172 -5.08 45.27 -16.27
N GLU A 173 -6.08 45.16 -17.16
CA GLU A 173 -7.28 46.01 -17.13
C GLU A 173 -8.06 45.94 -15.81
N ALA A 174 -8.10 44.79 -15.13
CA ALA A 174 -8.85 44.65 -13.87
C ALA A 174 -8.21 45.48 -12.73
N LYS A 175 -6.87 45.56 -12.69
CA LYS A 175 -6.18 46.42 -11.71
C LYS A 175 -6.36 47.90 -12.03
N ASP A 176 -6.34 48.28 -13.30
CA ASP A 176 -6.49 49.67 -13.72
C ASP A 176 -7.93 50.19 -13.53
N GLN A 177 -8.93 49.33 -13.69
CA GLN A 177 -10.33 49.67 -13.47
C GLN A 177 -10.68 49.80 -11.97
N GLU A 178 -10.14 48.91 -11.13
CA GLU A 178 -10.22 49.05 -9.67
C GLU A 178 -9.53 50.32 -9.18
N LEU A 179 -8.33 50.64 -9.69
CA LEU A 179 -7.63 51.87 -9.33
C LEU A 179 -8.39 53.14 -9.74
N LYS A 180 -9.05 53.13 -10.90
CA LYS A 180 -9.92 54.23 -11.34
C LYS A 180 -11.16 54.36 -10.43
N ARG A 181 -11.81 53.25 -10.06
CA ARG A 181 -12.97 53.26 -9.17
C ARG A 181 -12.64 53.79 -7.78
N VAL A 182 -11.52 53.35 -7.19
CA VAL A 182 -11.06 53.82 -5.87
C VAL A 182 -10.77 55.32 -5.87
N LYS A 183 -10.13 55.86 -6.91
CA LYS A 183 -9.87 57.31 -7.03
C LYS A 183 -11.15 58.15 -7.18
N ILE A 184 -12.14 57.66 -7.93
CA ILE A 184 -13.43 58.36 -8.08
C ILE A 184 -14.19 58.38 -6.74
N LEU A 185 -14.18 57.27 -6.00
CA LEU A 185 -14.82 57.19 -4.68
C LEU A 185 -14.17 58.15 -3.67
N SER A 186 -12.84 58.26 -3.67
CA SER A 186 -12.13 59.15 -2.74
C SER A 186 -12.40 60.63 -3.03
N ILE A 187 -12.52 61.00 -4.31
CA ILE A 187 -12.87 62.38 -4.70
C ILE A 187 -14.31 62.72 -4.28
N GLY A 188 -15.25 61.80 -4.47
CA GLY A 188 -16.64 62.00 -4.05
C GLY A 188 -16.78 62.18 -2.53
N ALA A 189 -16.05 61.38 -1.74
CA ALA A 189 -16.01 61.52 -0.28
C ALA A 189 -15.45 62.87 0.16
N ALA A 190 -14.36 63.35 -0.48
CA ALA A 190 -13.79 64.67 -0.20
C ALA A 190 -14.79 65.79 -0.51
N ALA A 191 -15.50 65.72 -1.65
CA ALA A 191 -16.52 66.71 -2.01
C ALA A 191 -17.68 66.76 -1.00
N LEU A 192 -18.17 65.60 -0.53
CA LEU A 192 -19.20 65.56 0.51
C LEU A 192 -18.75 66.17 1.83
N SER A 193 -17.50 65.91 2.25
CA SER A 193 -16.97 66.49 3.48
C SER A 193 -16.86 68.02 3.40
N VAL A 194 -16.47 68.56 2.25
CA VAL A 194 -16.42 70.02 2.04
C VAL A 194 -17.83 70.63 2.05
N LEU A 195 -18.80 69.96 1.41
CA LEU A 195 -20.18 70.42 1.40
C LEU A 195 -20.78 70.42 2.82
N ALA A 196 -20.52 69.39 3.61
CA ALA A 196 -20.96 69.29 5.01
C ALA A 196 -20.38 70.42 5.88
N ILE A 197 -19.11 70.78 5.65
CA ILE A 197 -18.47 71.92 6.35
C ILE A 197 -19.13 73.24 5.95
N ILE A 198 -19.41 73.46 4.66
CA ILE A 198 -20.06 74.69 4.18
C ILE A 198 -21.48 74.81 4.76
N VAL A 199 -22.25 73.73 4.75
CA VAL A 199 -23.61 73.71 5.33
C VAL A 199 -23.55 74.01 6.83
N ALA A 200 -22.62 73.41 7.57
CA ALA A 200 -22.43 73.66 9.01
C ALA A 200 -21.98 75.10 9.36
N ILE A 201 -21.43 75.85 8.41
CA ILE A 201 -21.07 77.28 8.59
C ILE A 201 -22.24 78.21 8.21
N SER A 202 -23.24 77.69 7.48
CA SER A 202 -24.39 78.46 7.00
C SER A 202 -25.63 78.43 7.91
N GLU A 203 -25.60 77.63 8.98
CA GLU A 203 -26.56 77.64 10.11
C GLU A 203 -26.05 78.47 11.28
#